data_AF-A0A7W5XN24-F1
#
_entry.id   AF-A0A7W5XN24-F1
#
_cell.length_a   1.000
_cell.length_b   1.000
_cell.length_c   1.000
_cell.angle_alpha   90.00
_cell.angle_beta   90.00
_cell.angle_gamma   90.00
#
_symmetry.space_group_name_H-M   'P 1'
#
loop_
_entity.id
_entity.type
_entity.pdbx_description
1 polymer ?
#
loop_
_entity_poly.entity_id
_entity_poly.type
_entity_poly.pdbx_seq_one_letter_code
_entity_poly.pdbx_strand_id
1 'polypeptide(L)' 'MRGPLNIPRSPQGRPVVVQAGASEPGKELAARTADAIFAAQITLEEAVAFYADASKAGSPSSAARMTI' A
#
# COMPACT_ATOMS: atom_id res chain seq x y z
N MET A 1 -11.87 21.04 -7.99
CA MET A 1 -10.66 21.71 -8.53
C MET A 1 -10.92 22.09 -9.99
N ARG A 2 -10.37 23.20 -10.49
CA ARG A 2 -10.55 23.64 -11.89
C ARG A 2 -9.19 24.07 -12.47
N GLY A 3 -8.84 23.51 -13.62
CA GLY A 3 -7.61 23.80 -14.37
C GLY A 3 -6.54 22.70 -14.28
N PRO A 4 -5.69 22.57 -15.31
CA PRO A 4 -4.62 21.57 -15.33
C PRO A 4 -3.53 21.90 -14.31
N LEU A 5 -2.79 20.87 -13.88
CA LEU A 5 -1.64 21.03 -12.99
C LEU A 5 -0.58 21.92 -13.68
N ASN A 6 -0.07 22.93 -12.98
CA ASN A 6 0.85 23.95 -13.53
C ASN A 6 2.32 23.49 -13.61
N ILE A 7 2.56 22.18 -13.68
CA ILE A 7 3.90 21.58 -13.70
C ILE A 7 3.99 20.54 -14.84
N PRO A 8 5.18 20.32 -15.42
CA PRO A 8 5.37 19.25 -16.39
C PRO A 8 5.14 17.87 -15.75
N ARG A 9 4.83 16.87 -16.59
CA ARG A 9 4.68 15.49 -16.11
C ARG A 9 6.00 14.96 -15.55
N SER A 10 5.94 14.25 -14.43
CA SER A 10 7.10 13.52 -13.91
C SER A 10 7.43 12.31 -14.79
N PRO A 11 8.69 11.83 -14.81
CA PRO A 11 9.06 10.62 -15.53
C PRO A 11 8.23 9.37 -15.13
N GLN A 12 7.74 9.33 -13.88
CA GLN A 12 6.93 8.22 -13.36
C GLN A 12 5.46 8.27 -13.81
N GLY A 13 4.97 9.41 -14.30
CA GLY A 13 3.57 9.62 -14.71
C GLY A 13 2.57 9.72 -13.56
N ARG A 14 2.76 8.95 -12.48
CA ARG A 14 2.05 9.04 -11.19
C ARG A 14 3.01 8.71 -10.04
N PRO A 15 2.77 9.23 -8.82
CA PRO A 15 3.56 8.81 -7.67
C PRO A 15 3.32 7.33 -7.34
N VAL A 16 4.32 6.71 -6.71
CA VAL A 16 4.14 5.45 -5.99
C VAL A 16 3.30 5.72 -4.75
N VAL A 17 2.23 4.95 -4.57
CA VAL A 17 1.28 5.09 -3.45
C VAL A 17 1.55 3.99 -2.42
N VAL A 18 1.93 4.39 -1.21
CA VAL A 18 2.12 3.47 -0.08
C VAL A 18 0.97 3.66 0.91
N GLN A 19 0.40 2.55 1.39
CA GLN A 19 -0.71 2.55 2.34
C GLN A 19 -0.31 1.82 3.63
N ALA A 20 -0.70 2.33 4.81
CA ALA A 20 -0.23 1.84 6.12
C ALA A 20 -1.38 1.49 7.10
N GLY A 21 -2.58 1.19 6.60
CA GLY A 21 -3.76 0.91 7.41
C GLY A 21 -4.04 -0.59 7.53
N ALA A 22 -3.97 -1.11 8.76
CA ALA A 22 -4.21 -2.53 9.05
C ALA A 22 -5.68 -2.89 9.35
N SER A 23 -6.57 -1.90 9.45
CA SER A 23 -8.02 -2.13 9.61
C SER A 23 -8.63 -2.70 8.33
N GLU A 24 -9.82 -3.33 8.42
CA GLU A 24 -10.46 -3.85 7.20
C GLU A 24 -10.70 -2.79 6.12
N PRO A 25 -11.30 -1.61 6.42
CA PRO A 25 -11.43 -0.57 5.41
C PRO A 25 -10.07 -0.08 4.87
N GLY A 26 -9.02 -0.15 5.69
CA GLY A 26 -7.65 0.18 5.30
C GLY A 26 -7.08 -0.82 4.29
N LYS A 27 -7.26 -2.12 4.53
CA LYS A 27 -6.85 -3.20 3.63
C LYS A 27 -7.59 -3.15 2.31
N GLU A 28 -8.90 -2.90 2.35
CA GLU A 28 -9.69 -2.70 1.12
C GLU A 28 -9.23 -1.49 0.32
N LEU A 29 -8.92 -0.37 0.99
CA LEU A 29 -8.36 0.80 0.31
C LEU A 29 -7.01 0.48 -0.31
N ALA A 30 -6.13 -0.20 0.41
CA ALA A 30 -4.83 -0.61 -0.07
C ALA A 30 -4.94 -1.51 -1.32
N ALA A 31 -5.83 -2.50 -1.29
CA ALA A 31 -6.08 -3.38 -2.44
C ALA A 31 -6.53 -2.62 -3.71
N ARG A 32 -7.24 -1.50 -3.54
CA ARG A 32 -7.72 -0.69 -4.68
C ARG A 32 -6.70 0.30 -5.21
N THR A 33 -5.82 0.84 -4.36
CA THR A 33 -5.04 2.05 -4.73
C THR A 33 -3.55 1.98 -4.42
N ALA A 34 -3.09 1.05 -3.59
CA ALA A 34 -1.70 1.00 -3.18
C ALA A 34 -0.84 0.29 -4.22
N ASP A 35 0.38 0.78 -4.41
CA ASP A 35 1.46 0.05 -5.06
C ASP A 35 2.21 -0.82 -4.03
N ALA A 36 2.24 -0.40 -2.76
CA ALA A 36 2.84 -1.14 -1.65
C ALA A 36 2.11 -0.90 -0.32
N ILE A 37 2.18 -1.89 0.58
CA ILE A 37 1.63 -1.81 1.93
C ILE A 37 2.76 -1.77 2.95
N PHE A 38 2.72 -0.78 3.84
CA PHE A 38 3.57 -0.72 5.02
C PHE A 38 2.96 -1.56 6.14
N ALA A 39 3.77 -2.47 6.68
CA ALA A 39 3.36 -3.47 7.65
C ALA A 39 4.23 -3.32 8.92
N ALA A 40 3.59 -3.14 10.09
CA ALA A 40 4.24 -2.82 11.36
C ALA A 40 4.17 -3.96 12.39
N GLN A 41 4.06 -5.21 11.94
CA GLN A 41 3.94 -6.40 12.77
C GLN A 41 5.26 -6.68 13.48
N ILE A 42 5.18 -6.96 14.78
CA ILE A 42 6.35 -7.10 15.64
C ILE A 42 6.90 -8.52 15.50
N THR A 43 6.02 -9.52 15.43
CA THR A 43 6.41 -10.93 15.29
C THR A 43 6.37 -11.41 13.85
N LEU A 44 7.10 -12.48 13.56
CA LEU A 44 7.07 -13.10 12.23
C LEU A 44 5.69 -13.72 11.96
N GLU A 45 5.11 -14.35 12.98
CA GLU A 45 3.80 -14.98 12.91
C GLU A 45 2.73 -13.96 12.52
N GLU A 46 2.72 -12.79 13.16
CA GLU A 46 1.82 -11.69 12.81
C GLU A 46 2.06 -11.18 11.40
N ALA A 47 3.33 -11.03 10.98
CA ALA A 47 3.68 -10.55 9.64
C ALA A 47 3.22 -11.52 8.54
N VAL A 48 3.38 -12.83 8.77
CA VAL A 48 2.92 -13.88 7.85
C VAL A 48 1.39 -13.90 7.79
N ALA A 49 0.71 -13.80 8.93
CA ALA A 49 -0.75 -13.73 8.97
C ALA A 49 -1.27 -12.50 8.22
N PHE A 50 -0.65 -11.33 8.42
CA PHE A 50 -0.98 -10.10 7.72
C PHE A 50 -0.75 -10.20 6.21
N TYR A 51 0.35 -10.80 5.77
CA TYR A 51 0.61 -11.01 4.35
C TYR A 51 -0.45 -11.91 3.69
N ALA A 52 -0.79 -13.02 4.34
CA ALA A 52 -1.81 -13.94 3.84
C ALA A 52 -3.18 -13.28 3.74
N ASP A 53 -3.51 -12.42 4.69
CA ASP A 53 -4.74 -11.64 4.74
C ASP A 53 -4.78 -10.54 3.65
N ALA A 54 -3.73 -9.74 3.53
CA ALA A 54 -3.59 -8.73 2.48
C ALA A 54 -3.67 -9.36 1.08
N SER A 55 -3.06 -10.54 0.89
CA SER A 55 -3.11 -11.26 -0.40
C SER A 55 -4.52 -11.71 -0.76
N LYS A 56 -5.38 -12.08 0.21
CA LYS A 56 -6.79 -12.43 -0.06
C LYS A 56 -7.60 -11.22 -0.48
N ALA A 57 -7.29 -10.05 0.07
CA ALA A 57 -7.95 -8.79 -0.29
C ALA A 57 -7.58 -8.29 -1.70
N GLY A 58 -6.64 -8.94 -2.40
CA GLY A 58 -6.16 -8.52 -3.72
C GLY A 58 -5.06 -7.45 -3.66
N SER A 59 -4.34 -7.35 -2.54
CA SER A 59 -3.20 -6.46 -2.37
C SER A 59 -2.14 -6.66 -3.47
N PRO A 60 -1.43 -5.60 -3.88
CA PRO A 60 -0.27 -5.69 -4.77
C PRO A 60 0.77 -6.69 -4.25
N SER A 61 1.46 -7.35 -5.19
CA SER A 61 2.44 -8.44 -4.96
C SER A 61 3.66 -8.05 -4.09
N SER A 62 3.84 -6.78 -3.73
CA SER A 62 4.99 -6.29 -2.97
C SER A 62 4.57 -5.68 -1.63
N ALA A 63 4.34 -6.54 -0.63
CA ALA A 63 4.38 -6.13 0.77
C ALA A 63 5.86 -6.12 1.21
N ALA A 64 6.45 -4.94 1.30
CA ALA A 64 7.82 -4.80 1.77
C ALA A 64 7.82 -4.74 3.31
N ARG A 65 8.58 -5.64 3.95
CA ARG A 65 8.85 -5.55 5.39
C ARG A 65 9.86 -4.43 5.62
N MET A 66 9.37 -3.22 5.89
CA MET A 66 10.20 -2.07 6.25
C MET A 66 10.17 -1.93 7.77
N THR A 67 11.15 -2.52 8.45
CA THR A 67 11.36 -2.34 9.90
C THR A 67 12.35 -1.18 10.08
N ILE A 68 11.93 -0.10 10.75
CA ILE A 68 12.83 0.94 11.26
C ILE A 68 13.48 0.48 12.56
#